data_AF-A0A127Q0I2-F1
#
_entry.id   AF-A0A127Q0I2-F1
#
_cell.length_a   1.000
_cell.length_b   1.000
_cell.length_c   1.000
_cell.angle_alpha   90.00
_cell.angle_beta   90.00
_cell.angle_gamma   90.00
#
_symmetry.space_group_name_H-M   'P 1'
#
loop_
_entity.id
_entity.type
_entity.pdbx_description
1 polymer ?
#
loop_
_entity_poly.entity_id
_entity_poly.type
_entity_poly.pdbx_seq_one_letter_code
_entity_poly.pdbx_strand_id
1 'polypeptide(L)'
;MTSNLSPDNPASAVKSYLLDLQARIVAALEQIDGKPFGSDQWQRAEGGGGISRIIEEGNVLERGGVGFSHVMGGSLPPSAAANRPELAGRTWEAMGVSLVMHPRNPFAPTVHMNVRFFIASAEGKEPVWWFGGGIDLTPYYGFSEDVEHFHRSCRDALTPFDSAGEQLYPRLKQWCDDYFYLKHRKEPRGVGGIFFDDFNALGFEQSFAMMQSVGNAFIPAYTPILARRKDMPYGENERDFQAYRRGRYVEFNLVYDRGTLFGLQSGGRTESILMSMPPVVKWRYNWQPAAGSPEARLYSDFLIHREWV
;
A
#
# COMPACT_ATOMS: atom_id res chain seq x y z
N MET A 1 7.46 -22.13 23.78
CA MET A 1 6.11 -22.71 23.94
C MET A 1 5.40 -22.48 22.63
N THR A 2 5.23 -23.55 21.86
CA THR A 2 4.59 -23.59 20.55
C THR A 2 3.11 -23.27 20.72
N SER A 3 2.66 -22.11 20.22
CA SER A 3 1.24 -21.77 20.17
C SER A 3 0.56 -22.63 19.12
N ASN A 4 -0.24 -23.60 19.58
CA ASN A 4 -1.20 -24.32 18.76
C ASN A 4 -2.19 -23.31 18.15
N LEU A 5 -2.03 -23.00 16.86
CA LEU A 5 -3.07 -22.36 16.06
C LEU A 5 -4.14 -23.41 15.77
N SER A 6 -5.36 -23.23 16.31
CA SER A 6 -6.49 -24.12 15.96
C SER A 6 -6.85 -23.88 14.49
N PRO A 7 -7.01 -24.92 13.67
CA PRO A 7 -7.47 -24.83 12.27
C PRO A 7 -8.84 -24.13 12.10
N ASP A 8 -9.61 -23.98 13.17
CA ASP A 8 -11.03 -23.61 13.13
C ASP A 8 -11.31 -22.10 12.98
N ASN A 9 -10.29 -21.22 12.96
CA ASN A 9 -10.51 -19.79 12.73
C ASN A 9 -9.33 -19.07 12.00
N PRO A 10 -9.22 -19.22 10.66
CA PRO A 10 -8.19 -18.56 9.86
C PRO A 10 -8.18 -17.02 10.00
N ALA A 11 -9.34 -16.40 10.18
CA ALA A 11 -9.47 -14.95 10.31
C ALA A 11 -8.81 -14.41 11.60
N SER A 12 -8.84 -15.17 12.70
CA SER A 12 -8.23 -14.76 13.97
C SER A 12 -6.71 -14.67 13.88
N ALA A 13 -6.07 -15.66 13.25
CA ALA A 13 -4.61 -15.66 13.06
C ALA A 13 -4.14 -14.49 12.20
N VAL A 14 -4.86 -14.21 11.10
CA VAL A 14 -4.58 -13.09 10.21
C VAL A 14 -4.74 -11.75 10.95
N LYS A 15 -5.81 -11.59 11.72
CA LYS A 15 -6.06 -10.38 12.53
C LYS A 15 -4.92 -10.11 13.50
N SER A 16 -4.48 -11.11 14.25
CA SER A 16 -3.39 -10.97 15.22
C SER A 16 -2.09 -10.53 14.54
N TYR A 17 -1.76 -11.14 13.39
CA TYR A 17 -0.60 -10.72 12.61
C TYR A 17 -0.72 -9.26 12.12
N LEU A 18 -1.87 -8.85 11.59
CA LEU A 18 -2.06 -7.50 11.05
C LEU A 18 -1.97 -6.41 12.12
N LEU A 19 -2.49 -6.66 13.33
CA LEU A 19 -2.35 -5.75 14.46
C LEU A 19 -0.88 -5.60 14.89
N ASP A 20 -0.15 -6.72 14.98
CA ASP A 20 1.29 -6.72 15.27
C ASP A 20 2.09 -5.99 14.17
N LEU A 21 1.77 -6.24 12.90
CA LEU A 21 2.39 -5.57 11.76
C LEU A 21 2.23 -4.04 11.84
N GLN A 22 1.00 -3.55 12.08
CA GLN A 22 0.75 -2.12 12.27
C GLN A 22 1.63 -1.56 13.39
N ALA A 23 1.66 -2.23 14.54
CA ALA A 23 2.42 -1.77 15.71
C ALA A 23 3.92 -1.69 15.41
N ARG A 24 4.51 -2.71 14.77
CA ARG A 24 5.93 -2.71 14.39
C ARG A 24 6.27 -1.62 13.38
N ILE A 25 5.42 -1.41 12.38
CA ILE A 25 5.61 -0.37 11.37
C ILE A 25 5.58 1.02 12.01
N VAL A 26 4.57 1.28 12.85
CA VAL A 26 4.44 2.58 13.53
C VAL A 26 5.64 2.82 14.43
N ALA A 27 6.07 1.84 15.23
CA ALA A 27 7.24 1.98 16.08
C ALA A 27 8.52 2.31 15.27
N ALA A 28 8.74 1.63 14.14
CA ALA A 28 9.89 1.89 13.28
C ALA A 28 9.86 3.31 12.66
N LEU A 29 8.68 3.80 12.27
CA LEU A 29 8.51 5.14 11.71
C LEU A 29 8.65 6.23 12.79
N GLU A 30 8.11 6.01 13.98
CA GLU A 30 8.27 6.91 15.14
C GLU A 30 9.74 7.07 15.53
N GLN A 31 10.54 6.01 15.45
CA GLN A 31 11.98 6.07 15.69
C GLN A 31 12.72 6.97 14.68
N ILE A 32 12.31 6.96 13.42
CA ILE A 32 12.94 7.76 12.36
C ILE A 32 12.46 9.21 12.41
N ASP A 33 11.17 9.43 12.66
CA ASP A 33 10.59 10.77 12.73
C ASP A 33 10.96 11.48 14.04
N GLY A 34 10.96 10.77 15.16
CA GLY A 34 11.13 11.34 16.49
C GLY A 34 9.85 11.96 17.07
N LYS A 35 8.70 11.79 16.42
CA LYS A 35 7.36 12.15 16.94
C LYS A 35 6.42 10.94 16.91
N PRO A 36 5.47 10.85 17.86
CA PRO A 36 4.51 9.76 17.92
C PRO A 36 3.40 9.91 16.87
N PHE A 37 2.84 8.79 16.43
CA PHE A 37 1.60 8.74 15.67
C PHE A 37 0.42 8.82 16.63
N GLY A 38 -0.52 9.72 16.37
CA GLY A 38 -1.84 9.73 17.01
C GLY A 38 -2.59 8.44 16.74
N SER A 39 -3.48 8.04 17.66
CA SER A 39 -4.25 6.80 17.56
C SER A 39 -5.74 7.09 17.68
N ASP A 40 -6.50 6.57 16.71
CA ASP A 40 -7.96 6.72 16.64
C ASP A 40 -8.59 5.34 16.42
N GLN A 41 -9.31 4.84 17.43
CA GLN A 41 -10.03 3.58 17.37
C GLN A 41 -11.50 3.84 17.06
N TRP A 42 -12.05 3.09 16.10
CA TRP A 42 -13.40 3.30 15.62
C TRP A 42 -14.12 1.98 15.35
N GLN A 43 -15.45 2.04 15.33
CA GLN A 43 -16.34 0.91 15.10
C GLN A 43 -17.34 1.23 13.99
N ARG A 44 -17.88 0.20 13.32
CA ARG A 44 -18.97 0.35 12.34
C ARG A 44 -20.26 -0.20 12.92
N ALA A 45 -21.38 0.46 12.62
CA ALA A 45 -22.71 -0.02 13.00
C ALA A 45 -23.02 -1.40 12.39
N GLU A 46 -22.51 -1.68 11.18
CA GLU A 46 -22.67 -2.95 10.47
C GLU A 46 -21.80 -4.10 11.02
N GLY A 47 -20.84 -3.80 11.91
CA GLY A 47 -19.92 -4.77 12.49
C GLY A 47 -18.45 -4.50 12.16
N GLY A 48 -17.59 -4.78 13.14
CA GLY A 48 -16.16 -4.55 13.06
C GLY A 48 -15.75 -3.09 13.33
N GLY A 49 -14.59 -2.70 12.83
CA GLY A 49 -13.97 -1.41 13.13
C GLY A 49 -12.53 -1.33 12.65
N GLY A 50 -11.74 -0.47 13.29
CA GLY A 50 -10.33 -0.32 12.96
C GLY A 50 -9.56 0.58 13.92
N ILE A 51 -8.27 0.69 13.64
CA ILE A 51 -7.33 1.55 14.36
C ILE A 51 -6.58 2.36 13.30
N SER A 52 -6.81 3.67 13.28
CA SER A 52 -6.08 4.61 12.44
C SER A 52 -4.91 5.17 13.26
N ARG A 53 -3.67 4.99 12.77
CA ARG A 53 -2.47 5.60 13.34
C ARG A 53 -1.98 6.68 12.41
N ILE A 54 -2.02 7.95 12.82
CA ILE A 54 -1.79 9.12 11.94
C ILE A 54 -0.68 10.02 12.51
N ILE A 55 0.21 10.50 11.64
CA ILE A 55 1.12 11.60 11.94
C ILE A 55 0.87 12.74 10.96
N GLU A 56 0.76 13.95 11.49
CA GLU A 56 0.66 15.20 10.74
C GLU A 56 1.78 16.12 11.22
N GLU A 57 2.40 16.84 10.30
CA GLU A 57 3.50 17.77 10.58
C GLU A 57 4.64 17.13 11.43
N GLY A 58 5.00 15.90 11.08
CA GLY A 58 6.17 15.20 11.59
C GLY A 58 7.48 15.91 11.26
N ASN A 59 8.58 15.50 11.90
CA ASN A 59 9.91 16.05 11.60
C ASN A 59 10.41 15.56 10.23
N VAL A 60 10.08 14.32 9.87
CA VAL A 60 10.51 13.66 8.63
C VAL A 60 9.30 13.42 7.72
N LEU A 61 8.22 12.89 8.27
CA LEU A 61 6.96 12.64 7.62
C LEU A 61 6.08 13.89 7.73
N GLU A 62 5.86 14.57 6.61
CA GLU A 62 4.94 15.72 6.60
C GLU A 62 3.51 15.25 6.89
N ARG A 63 3.16 14.08 6.36
CA ARG A 63 1.96 13.32 6.69
C ARG A 63 2.25 11.84 6.55
N GLY A 64 1.69 11.02 7.41
CA GLY A 64 1.69 9.58 7.25
C GLY A 64 0.53 8.94 7.98
N GLY A 65 0.08 7.79 7.50
CA GLY A 65 -0.85 7.01 8.27
C GLY A 65 -0.74 5.52 8.01
N VAL A 66 -1.02 4.74 9.06
CA VAL A 66 -1.04 3.28 9.06
C VAL A 66 -2.40 2.88 9.61
N GLY A 67 -3.31 2.47 8.73
CA GLY A 67 -4.66 2.05 9.08
C GLY A 67 -4.75 0.53 9.18
N PHE A 68 -5.25 0.04 10.31
CA PHE A 68 -5.76 -1.31 10.44
C PHE A 68 -7.28 -1.26 10.37
N SER A 69 -7.89 -2.16 9.62
CA SER A 69 -9.34 -2.38 9.64
C SER A 69 -9.66 -3.87 9.70
N HIS A 70 -10.76 -4.20 10.38
CA HIS A 70 -11.41 -5.49 10.34
C HIS A 70 -12.92 -5.25 10.35
N VAL A 71 -13.54 -5.40 9.19
CA VAL A 71 -14.96 -5.11 8.95
C VAL A 71 -15.67 -6.37 8.49
N MET A 72 -16.97 -6.44 8.76
CA MET A 72 -17.77 -7.63 8.48
C MET A 72 -19.21 -7.23 8.10
N GLY A 73 -19.93 -8.14 7.46
CA GLY A 73 -21.31 -7.90 7.05
C GLY A 73 -22.08 -9.18 6.70
N GLY A 74 -23.41 -9.08 6.74
CA GLY A 74 -24.31 -10.21 6.44
C GLY A 74 -24.48 -10.52 4.95
N SER A 75 -24.24 -9.52 4.09
CA SER A 75 -24.25 -9.68 2.63
C SER A 75 -23.29 -8.68 2.00
N LEU A 76 -22.69 -9.05 0.86
CA LEU A 76 -21.85 -8.13 0.10
C LEU A 76 -22.71 -7.07 -0.61
N PRO A 77 -22.21 -5.83 -0.78
CA PRO A 77 -22.83 -4.84 -1.64
C PRO A 77 -23.00 -5.39 -3.07
N PRO A 78 -24.10 -5.06 -3.78
CA PRO A 78 -24.36 -5.55 -5.13
C PRO A 78 -23.19 -5.32 -6.11
N SER A 79 -22.46 -4.21 -5.96
CA SER A 79 -21.27 -3.89 -6.77
C SER A 79 -20.10 -4.87 -6.57
N ALA A 80 -19.92 -5.38 -5.35
CA ALA A 80 -18.90 -6.37 -5.03
C ALA A 80 -19.34 -7.81 -5.42
N ALA A 81 -20.64 -8.08 -5.41
CA ALA A 81 -21.21 -9.38 -5.76
C ALA A 81 -21.46 -9.57 -7.27
N ALA A 82 -21.56 -8.50 -8.06
CA ALA A 82 -21.96 -8.53 -9.47
C ALA A 82 -21.12 -9.46 -10.35
N ASN A 83 -19.84 -9.65 -10.00
CA ASN A 83 -18.92 -10.52 -10.74
C ASN A 83 -18.50 -11.78 -9.95
N ARG A 84 -19.17 -12.09 -8.82
CA ARG A 84 -18.83 -13.19 -7.91
C ARG A 84 -20.09 -13.86 -7.34
N PRO A 85 -20.90 -14.55 -8.17
CA PRO A 85 -22.16 -15.18 -7.74
C PRO A 85 -21.97 -16.18 -6.59
N GLU A 86 -20.79 -16.80 -6.47
CA GLU A 86 -20.42 -17.71 -5.38
C GLU A 86 -20.42 -17.06 -3.99
N LEU A 87 -20.38 -15.72 -3.92
CA LEU A 87 -20.44 -14.95 -2.66
C LEU A 87 -21.86 -14.59 -2.23
N ALA A 88 -22.86 -14.84 -3.08
CA ALA A 88 -24.26 -14.52 -2.77
C ALA A 88 -24.77 -15.33 -1.56
N GLY A 89 -25.42 -14.63 -0.63
CA GLY A 89 -25.98 -15.23 0.60
C GLY A 89 -24.93 -15.70 1.62
N ARG A 90 -23.69 -15.25 1.50
CA ARG A 90 -22.63 -15.52 2.48
C ARG A 90 -22.42 -14.31 3.40
N THR A 91 -22.13 -14.59 4.66
CA THR A 91 -21.50 -13.61 5.57
C THR A 91 -20.06 -13.40 5.16
N TRP A 92 -19.52 -12.21 5.38
CA TRP A 92 -18.16 -11.87 4.96
C TRP A 92 -17.39 -11.08 6.00
N GLU A 93 -16.08 -11.22 5.97
CA GLU A 93 -15.12 -10.44 6.74
C GLU A 93 -14.00 -9.97 5.82
N ALA A 94 -13.56 -8.73 5.99
CA ALA A 94 -12.40 -8.17 5.34
C ALA A 94 -11.52 -7.49 6.38
N MET A 95 -10.21 -7.75 6.34
CA MET A 95 -9.26 -7.12 7.22
C MET A 95 -7.96 -6.79 6.50
N GLY A 96 -7.26 -5.76 6.95
CA GLY A 96 -5.98 -5.39 6.35
C GLY A 96 -5.25 -4.28 7.08
N VAL A 97 -3.99 -4.12 6.70
CA VAL A 97 -3.17 -2.94 6.99
C VAL A 97 -2.92 -2.20 5.69
N SER A 98 -3.22 -0.91 5.68
CA SER A 98 -2.96 0.00 4.58
C SER A 98 -2.20 1.21 5.09
N LEU A 99 -1.20 1.67 4.35
CA LEU A 99 -0.43 2.85 4.73
C LEU A 99 -0.02 3.69 3.54
N VAL A 100 0.16 4.98 3.80
CA VAL A 100 0.83 5.92 2.90
C VAL A 100 1.72 6.82 3.75
N MET A 101 2.94 7.07 3.28
CA MET A 101 3.88 7.99 3.91
C MET A 101 4.26 9.08 2.92
N HIS A 102 4.11 10.34 3.31
CA HIS A 102 4.52 11.51 2.55
C HIS A 102 5.65 12.23 3.30
N PRO A 103 6.92 11.94 2.98
CA PRO A 103 8.05 12.66 3.58
C PRO A 103 8.02 14.14 3.23
N ARG A 104 8.51 14.97 4.16
CA ARG A 104 8.72 16.41 3.93
C ARG A 104 9.86 16.64 2.96
N ASN A 105 10.94 15.88 3.05
CA ASN A 105 12.08 16.05 2.15
C ASN A 105 11.73 15.56 0.72
N PRO A 106 11.86 16.39 -0.34
CA PRO A 106 11.62 15.98 -1.74
C PRO A 106 12.50 14.83 -2.23
N PHE A 107 13.67 14.62 -1.62
CA PHE A 107 14.56 13.51 -1.97
C PHE A 107 14.13 12.19 -1.34
N ALA A 108 13.21 12.21 -0.37
CA ALA A 108 12.62 11.01 0.20
C ALA A 108 11.29 10.68 -0.53
N PRO A 109 11.16 9.47 -1.10
CA PRO A 109 9.97 9.09 -1.85
C PRO A 109 8.74 8.88 -0.97
N THR A 110 7.56 9.16 -1.54
CA THR A 110 6.31 8.61 -0.99
C THR A 110 6.32 7.10 -1.12
N VAL A 111 5.77 6.39 -0.15
CA VAL A 111 5.56 4.94 -0.23
C VAL A 111 4.12 4.60 0.14
N HIS A 112 3.61 3.55 -0.49
CA HIS A 112 2.35 2.92 -0.14
C HIS A 112 2.58 1.42 0.11
N MET A 113 1.85 0.87 1.07
CA MET A 113 1.69 -0.57 1.23
C MET A 113 0.25 -0.89 1.58
N ASN A 114 -0.23 -2.00 1.03
CA ASN A 114 -1.42 -2.66 1.51
C ASN A 114 -1.16 -4.17 1.70
N VAL A 115 -1.68 -4.77 2.76
CA VAL A 115 -1.86 -6.21 2.87
C VAL A 115 -3.23 -6.50 3.47
N ARG A 116 -3.99 -7.39 2.85
CA ARG A 116 -5.40 -7.63 3.20
C ARG A 116 -5.80 -9.08 3.00
N PHE A 117 -6.85 -9.45 3.71
CA PHE A 117 -7.49 -10.76 3.66
C PHE A 117 -9.00 -10.59 3.58
N PHE A 118 -9.64 -11.37 2.72
CA PHE A 118 -11.08 -11.47 2.60
C PHE A 118 -11.50 -12.92 2.77
N ILE A 119 -12.61 -13.13 3.48
CA ILE A 119 -13.28 -14.43 3.59
C ILE A 119 -14.80 -14.26 3.57
N ALA A 120 -15.49 -15.16 2.87
CA ALA A 120 -16.93 -15.28 2.86
C ALA A 120 -17.37 -16.72 3.17
N SER A 121 -18.26 -16.85 4.15
CA SER A 121 -18.67 -18.12 4.74
C SER A 121 -20.19 -18.26 4.76
N ALA A 122 -20.66 -19.50 4.59
CA ALA A 122 -22.05 -19.89 4.78
C ALA A 122 -22.09 -21.32 5.34
N GLU A 123 -23.11 -21.64 6.12
CA GLU A 123 -23.29 -22.97 6.70
C GLU A 123 -23.35 -24.05 5.61
N GLY A 124 -22.61 -25.14 5.80
CA GLY A 124 -22.55 -26.26 4.86
C GLY A 124 -21.86 -25.96 3.52
N LYS A 125 -21.18 -24.81 3.37
CA LYS A 125 -20.43 -24.46 2.16
C LYS A 125 -18.97 -24.17 2.47
N GLU A 126 -18.08 -24.66 1.61
CA GLU A 126 -16.66 -24.26 1.65
C GLU A 126 -16.51 -22.73 1.57
N PRO A 127 -15.63 -22.13 2.40
CA PRO A 127 -15.42 -20.68 2.41
C PRO A 127 -14.71 -20.21 1.15
N VAL A 128 -15.09 -19.03 0.66
CA VAL A 128 -14.39 -18.36 -0.45
C VAL A 128 -13.48 -17.30 0.17
N TRP A 129 -12.19 -17.34 -0.15
CA TRP A 129 -11.22 -16.43 0.45
C TRP A 129 -10.08 -16.10 -0.52
N TRP A 130 -9.43 -14.98 -0.27
CA TRP A 130 -8.20 -14.58 -0.96
C TRP A 130 -7.42 -13.55 -0.13
N PHE A 131 -6.12 -13.47 -0.41
CA PHE A 131 -5.27 -12.38 0.02
C PHE A 131 -5.10 -11.36 -1.11
N GLY A 132 -4.76 -10.14 -0.73
CA GLY A 132 -4.35 -9.10 -1.64
C GLY A 132 -3.35 -8.18 -0.97
N GLY A 133 -2.62 -7.40 -1.76
CA GLY A 133 -1.67 -6.46 -1.22
C GLY A 133 -0.67 -5.96 -2.23
N GLY A 134 0.41 -5.37 -1.71
CA GLY A 134 1.48 -4.80 -2.50
C GLY A 134 2.22 -3.72 -1.72
N ILE A 135 3.38 -3.35 -2.26
CA ILE A 135 4.17 -2.20 -1.80
C ILE A 135 4.67 -1.50 -3.05
N ASP A 136 4.57 -0.17 -3.10
CA ASP A 136 5.05 0.62 -4.23
C ASP A 136 5.68 1.94 -3.80
N LEU A 137 6.61 2.43 -4.60
CA LEU A 137 7.44 3.59 -4.31
C LEU A 137 7.21 4.72 -5.34
N THR A 138 7.00 5.94 -4.85
CA THR A 138 6.72 7.13 -5.65
C THR A 138 7.76 8.23 -5.36
N PRO A 139 8.90 8.24 -6.08
CA PRO A 139 9.90 9.29 -5.94
C PRO A 139 9.49 10.61 -6.60
N TYR A 140 10.09 11.70 -6.10
CA TYR A 140 10.05 13.01 -6.74
C TYR A 140 11.37 13.28 -7.44
N TYR A 141 12.49 12.99 -6.77
CA TYR A 141 13.81 12.88 -7.37
C TYR A 141 14.27 11.44 -7.24
N GLY A 142 14.57 10.79 -8.36
CA GLY A 142 14.92 9.37 -8.40
C GLY A 142 16.39 9.10 -8.10
N PHE A 143 16.64 8.06 -7.32
CA PHE A 143 17.97 7.50 -7.04
C PHE A 143 17.97 6.02 -7.38
N SER A 144 18.80 5.59 -8.33
CA SER A 144 18.77 4.20 -8.82
C SER A 144 19.07 3.20 -7.70
N GLU A 145 20.00 3.53 -6.80
CA GLU A 145 20.34 2.68 -5.66
C GLU A 145 19.17 2.43 -4.70
N ASP A 146 18.25 3.41 -4.56
CA ASP A 146 17.07 3.27 -3.71
C ASP A 146 16.01 2.41 -4.39
N VAL A 147 15.80 2.60 -5.69
CA VAL A 147 14.80 1.83 -6.46
C VAL A 147 15.24 0.38 -6.56
N GLU A 148 16.52 0.12 -6.84
CA GLU A 148 17.06 -1.23 -6.86
C GLU A 148 16.99 -1.90 -5.47
N HIS A 149 17.28 -1.16 -4.39
CA HIS A 149 17.14 -1.67 -3.01
C HIS A 149 15.69 -2.07 -2.71
N PHE A 150 14.75 -1.20 -3.06
CA PHE A 150 13.33 -1.44 -2.88
C PHE A 150 12.86 -2.68 -3.66
N HIS A 151 13.20 -2.75 -4.95
CA HIS A 151 12.82 -3.89 -5.81
C HIS A 151 13.51 -5.20 -5.40
N ARG A 152 14.77 -5.18 -4.94
CA ARG A 152 15.43 -6.36 -4.37
C ARG A 152 14.65 -6.85 -3.15
N SER A 153 14.25 -5.93 -2.27
CA SER A 153 13.47 -6.28 -1.08
C SER A 153 12.12 -6.89 -1.44
N CYS A 154 11.43 -6.37 -2.47
CA CYS A 154 10.19 -6.96 -2.97
C CYS A 154 10.40 -8.36 -3.57
N ARG A 155 11.47 -8.56 -4.36
CA ARG A 155 11.81 -9.86 -4.94
C ARG A 155 12.11 -10.88 -3.84
N ASP A 156 12.99 -10.53 -2.92
CA ASP A 156 13.46 -11.43 -1.86
C ASP A 156 12.31 -11.81 -0.91
N ALA A 157 11.30 -10.95 -0.75
CA ALA A 157 10.07 -11.27 -0.01
C ALA A 157 9.21 -12.36 -0.68
N LEU A 158 9.32 -12.50 -2.00
CA LEU A 158 8.52 -13.43 -2.81
C LEU A 158 9.26 -14.73 -3.15
N THR A 159 10.60 -14.70 -3.25
CA THR A 159 11.44 -15.85 -3.61
C THR A 159 11.15 -17.14 -2.81
N PRO A 160 10.86 -17.11 -1.49
CA PRO A 160 10.53 -18.32 -0.74
C PRO A 160 9.25 -19.04 -1.21
N PHE A 161 8.41 -18.38 -2.01
CA PHE A 161 7.11 -18.86 -2.47
C PHE A 161 7.09 -19.16 -3.98
N ASP A 162 8.24 -19.03 -4.65
CA ASP A 162 8.37 -19.44 -6.04
C ASP A 162 8.20 -20.97 -6.17
N SER A 163 7.65 -21.41 -7.30
CA SER A 163 7.47 -22.83 -7.60
C SER A 163 8.22 -23.21 -8.88
N ALA A 164 8.34 -24.51 -9.18
CA ALA A 164 9.02 -24.98 -10.38
C ALA A 164 8.33 -24.42 -11.65
N GLY A 165 8.92 -23.39 -12.24
CA GLY A 165 8.41 -22.73 -13.46
C GLY A 165 7.55 -21.49 -13.23
N GLU A 166 7.29 -21.08 -11.99
CA GLU A 166 6.59 -19.81 -11.69
C GLU A 166 7.39 -18.97 -10.71
N GLN A 167 7.88 -17.83 -11.21
CA GLN A 167 8.48 -16.77 -10.39
C GLN A 167 7.42 -15.70 -10.10
N LEU A 168 7.17 -15.43 -8.83
CA LEU A 168 6.13 -14.49 -8.41
C LEU A 168 6.53 -13.05 -8.67
N TYR A 169 7.79 -12.68 -8.42
CA TYR A 169 8.23 -11.29 -8.52
C TYR A 169 7.99 -10.65 -9.91
N PRO A 170 8.41 -11.26 -11.04
CA PRO A 170 8.15 -10.67 -12.36
C PRO A 170 6.66 -10.44 -12.63
N ARG A 171 5.80 -11.40 -12.26
CA ARG A 171 4.35 -11.31 -12.45
C ARG A 171 3.73 -10.20 -11.60
N LEU A 172 4.07 -10.15 -10.31
CA LEU A 172 3.48 -9.19 -9.38
C LEU A 172 4.06 -7.78 -9.54
N LYS A 173 5.29 -7.66 -10.04
CA LYS A 173 5.89 -6.39 -10.46
C LYS A 173 5.21 -5.85 -11.71
N GLN A 174 5.02 -6.67 -12.75
CA GLN A 174 4.28 -6.27 -13.95
C GLN A 174 2.86 -5.80 -13.57
N TRP A 175 2.18 -6.53 -12.68
CA TRP A 175 0.87 -6.12 -12.21
C TRP A 175 0.89 -4.78 -11.46
N CYS A 176 1.94 -4.50 -10.70
CA CYS A 176 2.14 -3.19 -10.05
C CYS A 176 2.25 -2.07 -11.09
N ASP A 177 3.06 -2.27 -12.13
CA ASP A 177 3.24 -1.30 -13.22
C ASP A 177 1.92 -1.01 -13.95
N ASP A 178 1.15 -2.06 -14.24
CA ASP A 178 -0.13 -1.95 -14.94
C ASP A 178 -1.23 -1.32 -14.08
N TYR A 179 -1.25 -1.63 -12.78
CA TYR A 179 -2.26 -1.12 -11.85
C TYR A 179 -2.05 0.36 -11.54
N PHE A 180 -0.81 0.76 -11.24
CA PHE A 180 -0.46 2.12 -10.82
C PHE A 180 -0.14 3.03 -12.02
N TYR A 181 -1.00 3.04 -13.04
CA TYR A 181 -0.80 3.81 -14.27
C TYR A 181 -1.88 4.89 -14.48
N LEU A 182 -1.46 6.14 -14.65
CA LEU A 182 -2.35 7.25 -14.95
C LEU A 182 -2.64 7.32 -16.44
N LYS A 183 -3.72 6.66 -16.88
CA LYS A 183 -4.09 6.54 -18.31
C LYS A 183 -4.15 7.88 -19.03
N HIS A 184 -4.71 8.92 -18.40
CA HIS A 184 -4.84 10.25 -18.99
C HIS A 184 -3.52 11.05 -19.06
N ARG A 185 -2.50 10.65 -18.28
CA ARG A 185 -1.14 11.22 -18.34
C ARG A 185 -0.18 10.38 -19.17
N LYS A 186 -0.54 9.11 -19.42
CA LYS A 186 0.32 8.08 -20.00
C LYS A 186 1.62 7.92 -19.20
N GLU A 187 1.47 7.82 -17.89
CA GLU A 187 2.59 7.88 -16.93
C GLU A 187 2.31 6.93 -15.75
N PRO A 188 3.31 6.17 -15.28
CA PRO A 188 3.18 5.43 -14.02
C PRO A 188 3.13 6.41 -12.84
N ARG A 189 2.47 6.01 -11.74
CA ARG A 189 2.41 6.80 -10.51
C ARG A 189 3.79 6.98 -9.88
N GLY A 190 4.61 5.94 -9.95
CA GLY A 190 5.93 5.84 -9.35
C GLY A 190 6.81 4.84 -10.09
N VAL A 191 7.81 4.29 -9.40
CA VAL A 191 8.76 3.30 -9.96
C VAL A 191 8.28 1.86 -9.81
N GLY A 192 7.08 1.67 -9.26
CA GLY A 192 6.46 0.36 -9.05
C GLY A 192 6.89 -0.29 -7.74
N GLY A 193 6.91 -1.62 -7.77
CA GLY A 193 7.10 -2.48 -6.63
C GLY A 193 6.44 -3.82 -6.91
N ILE A 194 5.54 -4.27 -6.05
CA ILE A 194 4.71 -5.47 -6.29
C ILE A 194 3.25 -5.19 -5.97
N PHE A 195 2.35 -5.81 -6.72
CA PHE A 195 0.91 -5.77 -6.49
C PHE A 195 0.29 -7.15 -6.73
N PHE A 196 -0.63 -7.55 -5.86
CA PHE A 196 -1.41 -8.77 -5.99
C PHE A 196 -2.83 -8.58 -5.46
N ASP A 197 -3.76 -9.30 -6.06
CA ASP A 197 -5.16 -9.36 -5.68
C ASP A 197 -5.67 -10.77 -5.98
N ASP A 198 -6.78 -11.17 -5.37
CA ASP A 198 -7.38 -12.49 -5.57
C ASP A 198 -6.39 -13.67 -5.40
N PHE A 199 -5.42 -13.54 -4.47
CA PHE A 199 -4.36 -14.51 -4.30
C PHE A 199 -4.74 -15.61 -3.30
N ASN A 200 -4.89 -16.84 -3.80
CA ASN A 200 -5.12 -18.05 -3.01
C ASN A 200 -4.43 -19.31 -3.60
N ALA A 201 -3.57 -19.12 -4.61
CA ALA A 201 -3.03 -20.19 -5.45
C ALA A 201 -2.11 -21.18 -4.71
N LEU A 202 -1.54 -20.80 -3.56
CA LEU A 202 -0.61 -21.64 -2.78
C LEU A 202 -1.30 -22.44 -1.67
N GLY A 203 -2.63 -22.37 -1.58
CA GLY A 203 -3.36 -22.79 -0.38
C GLY A 203 -3.23 -21.77 0.75
N PHE A 204 -4.07 -21.92 1.80
CA PHE A 204 -4.23 -20.87 2.82
C PHE A 204 -2.94 -20.56 3.57
N GLU A 205 -2.25 -21.58 4.09
CA GLU A 205 -1.07 -21.40 4.94
C GLU A 205 0.07 -20.70 4.20
N GLN A 206 0.38 -21.14 2.96
CA GLN A 206 1.45 -20.54 2.15
C GLN A 206 1.05 -19.16 1.60
N SER A 207 -0.22 -18.97 1.25
CA SER A 207 -0.71 -17.64 0.82
C SER A 207 -0.70 -16.64 1.98
N PHE A 208 -1.01 -17.09 3.20
CA PHE A 208 -0.89 -16.28 4.40
C PHE A 208 0.57 -15.94 4.69
N ALA A 209 1.47 -16.92 4.66
CA ALA A 209 2.91 -16.71 4.85
C ALA A 209 3.50 -15.75 3.80
N MET A 210 3.05 -15.82 2.54
CA MET A 210 3.45 -14.89 1.48
C MET A 210 2.98 -13.46 1.76
N MET A 211 1.72 -13.28 2.16
CA MET A 211 1.21 -11.98 2.59
C MET A 211 1.99 -11.44 3.80
N GLN A 212 2.34 -12.31 4.76
CA GLN A 212 3.18 -11.94 5.90
C GLN A 212 4.57 -11.49 5.46
N SER A 213 5.21 -12.22 4.55
CA SER A 213 6.52 -11.88 4.00
C SER A 213 6.49 -10.50 3.32
N VAL A 214 5.48 -10.22 2.50
CA VAL A 214 5.29 -8.91 1.88
C VAL A 214 5.12 -7.81 2.93
N GLY A 215 4.22 -7.98 3.91
CA GLY A 215 4.02 -6.98 4.96
C GLY A 215 5.29 -6.71 5.78
N ASN A 216 6.04 -7.77 6.10
CA ASN A 216 7.29 -7.66 6.85
C ASN A 216 8.41 -6.99 6.05
N ALA A 217 8.39 -7.09 4.71
CA ALA A 217 9.37 -6.48 3.83
C ALA A 217 9.31 -4.95 3.81
N PHE A 218 8.19 -4.33 4.23
CA PHE A 218 8.04 -2.87 4.22
C PHE A 218 9.14 -2.14 4.97
N ILE A 219 9.44 -2.55 6.21
CA ILE A 219 10.44 -1.89 7.05
C ILE A 219 11.82 -1.94 6.38
N PRO A 220 12.39 -3.11 6.06
CA PRO A 220 13.71 -3.17 5.42
C PRO A 220 13.73 -2.58 4.01
N ALA A 221 12.60 -2.56 3.27
CA ALA A 221 12.53 -1.93 1.95
C ALA A 221 12.57 -0.40 2.03
N TYR A 222 11.84 0.20 2.97
CA TYR A 222 11.59 1.65 2.98
C TYR A 222 12.45 2.43 3.97
N THR A 223 12.65 1.93 5.20
CA THR A 223 13.33 2.73 6.24
C THR A 223 14.78 3.07 5.90
N PRO A 224 15.59 2.22 5.22
CA PRO A 224 16.93 2.62 4.81
C PRO A 224 16.93 3.76 3.78
N ILE A 225 15.94 3.78 2.89
CA ILE A 225 15.75 4.86 1.90
C ILE A 225 15.39 6.14 2.64
N LEU A 226 14.38 6.10 3.51
CA LEU A 226 13.94 7.27 4.27
C LEU A 226 15.09 7.86 5.12
N ALA A 227 15.84 7.00 5.83
CA ALA A 227 16.97 7.42 6.65
C ALA A 227 18.09 8.07 5.83
N ARG A 228 18.38 7.58 4.62
CA ARG A 228 19.40 8.13 3.74
C ARG A 228 19.01 9.50 3.18
N ARG A 229 17.73 9.73 2.92
CA ARG A 229 17.24 10.90 2.19
C ARG A 229 16.68 12.01 3.07
N LYS A 230 16.22 11.71 4.29
CA LYS A 230 15.47 12.66 5.14
C LYS A 230 16.21 13.97 5.44
N ASP A 231 17.54 13.93 5.55
CA ASP A 231 18.37 15.09 5.95
C ASP A 231 19.06 15.79 4.76
N MET A 232 18.77 15.40 3.51
CA MET A 232 19.38 16.04 2.34
C MET A 232 18.93 17.51 2.21
N PRO A 233 19.83 18.48 1.98
CA PRO A 233 19.44 19.86 1.76
C PRO A 233 18.59 20.02 0.50
N TYR A 234 17.50 20.79 0.58
CA TYR A 234 16.61 21.11 -0.54
C TYR A 234 16.20 22.59 -0.51
N GLY A 235 15.81 23.14 -1.65
CA GLY A 235 15.29 24.50 -1.78
C GLY A 235 13.79 24.54 -2.10
N GLU A 236 13.31 25.74 -2.41
CA GLU A 236 11.89 25.96 -2.76
C GLU A 236 11.51 25.30 -4.08
N ASN A 237 12.43 25.22 -5.05
CA ASN A 237 12.19 24.57 -6.34
C ASN A 237 11.86 23.09 -6.16
N GLU A 238 12.63 22.38 -5.33
CA GLU A 238 12.41 20.95 -5.08
C GLU A 238 11.10 20.71 -4.33
N ARG A 239 10.78 21.55 -3.35
CA ARG A 239 9.50 21.47 -2.61
C ARG A 239 8.31 21.78 -3.49
N ASP A 240 8.46 22.73 -4.38
CA ASP A 240 7.41 23.12 -5.31
C ASP A 240 7.16 22.04 -6.37
N PHE A 241 8.21 21.42 -6.91
CA PHE A 241 8.08 20.24 -7.78
C PHE A 241 7.48 19.05 -7.04
N GLN A 242 7.87 18.80 -5.79
CA GLN A 242 7.26 17.76 -4.95
C GLN A 242 5.74 17.96 -4.82
N ALA A 243 5.29 19.18 -4.50
CA ALA A 243 3.87 19.49 -4.41
C ALA A 243 3.14 19.32 -5.75
N TYR A 244 3.80 19.66 -6.87
CA TYR A 244 3.27 19.40 -8.21
C TYR A 244 3.11 17.90 -8.49
N ARG A 245 4.14 17.10 -8.18
CA ARG A 245 4.12 15.64 -8.34
C ARG A 245 3.11 14.95 -7.42
N ARG A 246 2.94 15.42 -6.19
CA ARG A 246 1.87 14.97 -5.28
C ARG A 246 0.48 15.17 -5.89
N GLY A 247 0.29 16.15 -6.77
CA GLY A 247 -0.92 16.30 -7.58
C GLY A 247 -1.23 15.06 -8.44
N ARG A 248 -0.22 14.36 -8.99
CA ARG A 248 -0.42 13.08 -9.69
C ARG A 248 -0.85 11.96 -8.76
N TYR A 249 -0.34 11.95 -7.54
CA TYR A 249 -0.76 10.98 -6.53
C TYR A 249 -2.27 11.13 -6.21
N VAL A 250 -2.73 12.38 -6.07
CA VAL A 250 -4.16 12.69 -5.90
C VAL A 250 -4.97 12.32 -7.15
N GLU A 251 -4.49 12.65 -8.35
CA GLU A 251 -5.14 12.25 -9.62
C GLU A 251 -5.35 10.73 -9.67
N PHE A 252 -4.34 9.94 -9.31
CA PHE A 252 -4.49 8.48 -9.30
C PHE A 252 -5.53 8.00 -8.28
N ASN A 253 -5.40 8.44 -7.01
CA ASN A 253 -6.24 7.93 -5.94
C ASN A 253 -7.73 8.30 -6.15
N LEU A 254 -8.02 9.49 -6.68
CA LEU A 254 -9.41 9.94 -6.88
C LEU A 254 -10.04 9.49 -8.20
N VAL A 255 -9.25 9.08 -9.20
CA VAL A 255 -9.77 8.73 -10.55
C VAL A 255 -9.66 7.23 -10.85
N TYR A 256 -8.64 6.55 -10.34
CA TYR A 256 -8.32 5.17 -10.74
C TYR A 256 -8.25 4.17 -9.60
N ASP A 257 -7.89 4.59 -8.39
CA ASP A 257 -7.74 3.64 -7.30
C ASP A 257 -9.09 3.03 -6.91
N ARG A 258 -9.22 1.72 -7.19
CA ARG A 258 -10.46 0.96 -6.94
C ARG A 258 -10.82 0.97 -5.47
N GLY A 259 -9.82 0.89 -4.58
CA GLY A 259 -10.03 0.89 -3.12
C GLY A 259 -10.63 2.20 -2.62
N THR A 260 -10.05 3.33 -3.03
CA THR A 260 -10.54 4.67 -2.69
C THR A 260 -11.95 4.92 -3.23
N LEU A 261 -12.19 4.65 -4.52
CA LEU A 261 -13.49 4.84 -5.14
C LEU A 261 -14.58 3.99 -4.47
N PHE A 262 -14.32 2.70 -4.28
CA PHE A 262 -15.25 1.79 -3.61
C PHE A 262 -15.55 2.27 -2.19
N GLY A 263 -14.52 2.57 -1.40
CA GLY A 263 -14.68 3.00 -0.01
C GLY A 263 -15.52 4.26 0.13
N LEU A 264 -15.33 5.25 -0.74
CA LEU A 264 -16.12 6.49 -0.72
C LEU A 264 -17.57 6.25 -1.16
N GLN A 265 -17.78 5.44 -2.20
CA GLN A 265 -19.12 5.14 -2.73
C GLN A 265 -19.93 4.21 -1.82
N SER A 266 -19.27 3.37 -1.03
CA SER A 266 -19.93 2.40 -0.14
C SER A 266 -20.13 2.91 1.29
N GLY A 267 -19.94 4.22 1.55
CA GLY A 267 -20.09 4.80 2.89
C GLY A 267 -18.99 4.35 3.88
N GLY A 268 -17.80 4.00 3.39
CA GLY A 268 -16.63 3.75 4.22
C GLY A 268 -16.20 5.01 4.99
N ARG A 269 -15.31 4.83 5.98
CA ARG A 269 -14.85 5.95 6.80
C ARG A 269 -13.96 6.91 6.00
N THR A 270 -14.54 8.02 5.54
CA THR A 270 -13.90 9.01 4.67
C THR A 270 -12.51 9.44 5.16
N GLU A 271 -12.36 9.81 6.43
CA GLU A 271 -11.08 10.25 6.99
C GLU A 271 -9.99 9.16 6.95
N SER A 272 -10.38 7.88 7.09
CA SER A 272 -9.42 6.77 6.96
C SER A 272 -9.02 6.51 5.51
N ILE A 273 -9.93 6.74 4.56
CA ILE A 273 -9.69 6.55 3.12
C ILE A 273 -8.80 7.68 2.57
N LEU A 274 -9.14 8.92 2.91
CA LEU A 274 -8.46 10.13 2.45
C LEU A 274 -7.14 10.41 3.20
N MET A 275 -6.79 9.62 4.21
CA MET A 275 -5.46 9.60 4.82
C MET A 275 -4.34 9.37 3.79
N SER A 276 -4.65 8.70 2.67
CA SER A 276 -3.73 8.55 1.54
C SER A 276 -3.39 9.85 0.81
N MET A 277 -4.10 10.95 1.09
CA MET A 277 -3.91 12.22 0.38
C MET A 277 -2.76 13.02 0.99
N PRO A 278 -1.85 13.57 0.16
CA PRO A 278 -0.77 14.43 0.63
C PRO A 278 -1.29 15.73 1.26
N PRO A 279 -0.52 16.35 2.18
CA PRO A 279 -0.94 17.53 2.91
C PRO A 279 -0.99 18.79 2.03
N VAL A 280 -0.08 18.89 1.06
CA VAL A 280 0.02 20.02 0.12
C VAL A 280 0.23 19.50 -1.29
N VAL A 281 -0.56 20.02 -2.22
CA VAL A 281 -0.50 19.75 -3.66
C VAL A 281 -0.60 21.03 -4.47
N LYS A 282 0.00 21.03 -5.66
CA LYS A 282 -0.10 22.13 -6.62
C LYS A 282 -0.48 21.58 -8.00
N TRP A 283 -1.37 22.28 -8.69
CA TRP A 283 -1.64 22.03 -10.11
C TRP A 283 -1.15 23.21 -10.93
N ARG A 284 -0.60 22.91 -12.11
CA ARG A 284 -0.11 23.90 -13.05
C ARG A 284 -0.60 23.59 -14.45
N TYR A 285 -1.08 24.61 -15.13
CA TYR A 285 -1.50 24.50 -16.51
C TYR A 285 -0.30 24.28 -17.42
N ASN A 286 -0.34 23.20 -18.21
CA ASN A 286 0.66 22.84 -19.23
C ASN A 286 2.14 22.92 -18.76
N TRP A 287 2.40 22.65 -17.48
CA TRP A 287 3.76 22.67 -16.96
C TRP A 287 4.56 21.47 -17.47
N GLN A 288 5.81 21.71 -17.83
CA GLN A 288 6.80 20.71 -18.22
C GLN A 288 8.12 21.05 -17.53
N PRO A 289 8.91 20.04 -17.10
CA PRO A 289 10.23 20.29 -16.54
C PRO A 289 11.18 20.86 -17.61
N ALA A 290 12.16 21.65 -17.18
CA ALA A 290 13.19 22.14 -18.09
C ALA A 290 14.06 20.97 -18.59
N ALA A 291 14.41 20.97 -19.88
CA ALA A 291 15.23 19.92 -20.46
C ALA A 291 16.58 19.79 -19.72
N GLY A 292 16.98 18.56 -19.40
CA GLY A 292 18.21 18.27 -18.66
C GLY A 292 18.15 18.57 -17.15
N SER A 293 17.00 19.02 -16.62
CA SER A 293 16.86 19.25 -15.19
C SER A 293 16.68 17.94 -14.40
N PRO A 294 16.95 17.93 -13.09
CA PRO A 294 16.66 16.78 -12.23
C PRO A 294 15.18 16.37 -12.24
N GLU A 295 14.25 17.31 -12.43
CA GLU A 295 12.82 17.05 -12.59
C GLU A 295 12.52 16.32 -13.90
N ALA A 296 13.16 16.71 -15.01
CA ALA A 296 13.00 16.01 -16.30
C ALA A 296 13.49 14.57 -16.22
N ARG A 297 14.58 14.34 -15.47
CA ARG A 297 15.16 13.03 -15.24
C ARG A 297 14.19 12.05 -14.57
N LEU A 298 13.32 12.52 -13.67
CA LEU A 298 12.27 11.67 -13.08
C LEU A 298 11.44 11.01 -14.18
N TYR A 299 11.02 11.78 -15.19
CA TYR A 299 10.16 11.29 -16.27
C TYR A 299 10.91 10.38 -17.25
N SER A 300 12.16 10.68 -17.59
CA SER A 300 12.92 9.90 -18.56
C SER A 300 13.47 8.59 -18.01
N ASP A 301 13.90 8.57 -16.74
CA ASP A 301 14.73 7.48 -16.20
C ASP A 301 13.98 6.59 -15.20
N PHE A 302 12.94 7.13 -14.56
CA PHE A 302 12.28 6.49 -13.41
C PHE A 302 10.79 6.23 -13.63
N LEU A 303 10.05 7.15 -14.26
CA LEU A 303 8.63 6.96 -14.58
C LEU A 303 8.43 6.29 -15.94
N ILE A 304 9.15 5.18 -16.13
CA ILE A 304 9.13 4.32 -17.31
C ILE A 304 8.98 2.87 -16.88
N HIS A 305 8.47 2.02 -17.77
CA HIS A 305 8.54 0.59 -17.53
C HIS A 305 9.99 0.13 -17.66
N ARG A 306 10.56 -0.36 -16.56
CA ARG A 306 11.96 -0.77 -16.45
C ARG A 306 12.10 -1.95 -15.50
N GLU A 307 12.99 -2.87 -15.85
CA GLU A 307 13.46 -3.90 -14.93
C GLU A 307 14.58 -3.35 -14.06
N TRP A 308 14.39 -3.42 -12.74
CA TRP A 308 15.31 -2.83 -11.76
C TRP A 308 16.26 -3.85 -11.13
N VAL A 309 15.91 -5.15 -11.10
CA VAL A 309 16.65 -6.22 -10.41
C VAL A 309 16.53 -7.56 -11.10
#